data_AF-A0A7J4Q378-F1
#
_entry.id   AF-A0A7J4Q378-F1
#
_cell.length_a   1.000
_cell.length_b   1.000
_cell.length_c   1.000
_cell.angle_alpha   90.00
_cell.angle_beta   90.00
_cell.angle_gamma   90.00
#
_symmetry.space_group_name_H-M   'P 1'
#
loop_
_entity.id
_entity.type
_entity.pdbx_description
1 polymer ?
#
loop_
_entity_poly.entity_id
_entity_poly.type
_entity_poly.pdbx_seq_one_letter_code
_entity_poly.pdbx_strand_id
1 'polypeptide(L)'
;MSSEDEARLSLADVPIPDHAPPIPRGLLSSALQALSGVTNAVFRPWIEDRITLVWLENEAQRLGMTRFEEGPNELARRRRLRIDPGEVTIGLHPVLLEDERLYAHTLVHEFLHAAGLTAHSSTHDELTQAVAPSPSMRDSPLLQRMRDGVLGDSKKQHWTCKSCGYEWKRTTVRRPTRCHKCARPL
;
A
#
# COMPACT_ATOMS: atom_id res chain seq x y z
N MET A 1 17.84 23.04 25.79
CA MET A 1 18.80 22.47 24.84
C MET A 1 18.10 21.30 24.18
N SER A 2 17.79 21.44 22.88
CA SER A 2 17.38 20.43 21.88
C SER A 2 16.32 19.40 22.32
N SER A 3 15.00 19.54 22.06
CA SER A 3 14.29 19.64 20.75
C SER A 3 14.64 18.56 19.71
N GLU A 4 15.01 17.35 20.15
CA GLU A 4 15.37 16.23 19.26
C GLU A 4 14.55 14.93 19.50
N ASP A 5 13.31 15.03 19.98
CA ASP A 5 12.43 13.86 20.16
C ASP A 5 11.23 13.80 19.19
N GLU A 6 11.15 14.69 18.19
CA GLU A 6 9.89 14.94 17.45
C GLU A 6 9.84 14.40 16.01
N ALA A 7 10.60 13.35 15.66
CA ALA A 7 10.50 12.75 14.32
C ALA A 7 10.76 11.24 14.30
N ARG A 8 10.24 10.51 15.30
CA ARG A 8 10.05 9.06 15.16
C ARG A 8 8.79 8.82 14.34
N LEU A 9 8.84 7.87 13.40
CA LEU A 9 7.67 7.51 12.60
C LEU A 9 6.56 7.05 13.53
N SER A 10 5.53 7.87 13.61
CA SER A 10 4.28 7.51 14.19
C SER A 10 3.24 7.83 13.13
N LEU A 11 2.89 6.82 12.33
CA LEU A 11 1.56 6.82 11.71
C LEU A 11 0.47 7.07 12.78
N ALA A 12 0.80 6.83 14.06
CA ALA A 12 -0.05 6.91 15.26
C ALA A 12 -0.66 8.31 15.56
N ASP A 13 -0.12 9.41 15.01
CA ASP A 13 -0.50 10.77 15.44
C ASP A 13 -1.31 11.58 14.40
N VAL A 14 -1.81 10.94 13.34
CA VAL A 14 -2.63 11.64 12.33
C VAL A 14 -4.09 11.74 12.81
N PRO A 15 -4.72 12.92 12.83
CA PRO A 15 -6.14 13.04 13.19
C PRO A 15 -7.03 12.20 12.26
N ILE A 16 -7.87 11.34 12.84
CA ILE A 16 -8.87 10.58 12.08
C ILE A 16 -10.05 11.50 11.77
N PRO A 17 -10.40 11.71 10.49
CA PRO A 17 -11.56 12.52 10.13
C PRO A 17 -12.88 11.91 10.63
N ASP A 18 -13.85 12.78 10.89
CA ASP A 18 -15.21 12.45 11.36
C ASP A 18 -16.17 11.99 10.24
N HIS A 19 -15.71 12.03 8.99
CA HIS A 19 -16.42 11.56 7.81
C HIS A 19 -15.74 10.33 7.22
N ALA A 20 -16.47 9.54 6.44
CA ALA A 20 -15.90 8.39 5.74
C ALA A 20 -14.84 8.80 4.71
N PRO A 21 -13.85 7.95 4.38
CA PRO A 21 -12.86 8.25 3.35
C PRO A 21 -13.52 8.63 2.03
N PRO A 22 -13.17 9.78 1.43
CA PRO A 22 -13.79 10.23 0.19
C PRO A 22 -13.39 9.33 -0.99
N ILE A 23 -14.33 9.07 -1.89
CA ILE A 23 -14.04 8.36 -3.15
C ILE A 23 -13.85 9.42 -4.25
N PRO A 24 -12.64 9.54 -4.84
CA PRO A 24 -12.43 10.45 -5.96
C PRO A 24 -13.37 10.12 -7.12
N ARG A 25 -13.95 11.16 -7.73
CA ARG A 25 -14.98 11.02 -8.76
C ARG A 25 -14.48 10.14 -9.91
N GLY A 26 -15.25 9.11 -10.24
CA GLY A 26 -14.99 8.22 -11.39
C GLY A 26 -13.86 7.22 -11.17
N LEU A 27 -13.13 7.26 -10.05
CA LEU A 27 -11.97 6.39 -9.82
C LEU A 27 -12.36 4.91 -9.80
N LEU A 28 -13.43 4.56 -9.08
CA LEU A 28 -13.91 3.18 -9.01
C LEU A 28 -14.48 2.71 -10.35
N SER A 29 -15.18 3.58 -11.08
CA SER A 29 -15.68 3.27 -12.43
C SER A 29 -14.53 2.98 -13.39
N SER A 30 -13.44 3.77 -13.34
CA SER A 30 -12.22 3.51 -14.11
C SER A 30 -11.54 2.20 -13.69
N ALA A 31 -11.48 1.90 -12.40
CA ALA A 31 -10.94 0.62 -11.90
C ALA A 31 -11.78 -0.58 -12.37
N LEU A 32 -13.11 -0.49 -12.31
CA LEU A 32 -14.03 -1.51 -12.83
C LEU A 32 -13.87 -1.71 -14.34
N GLN A 33 -13.70 -0.64 -15.09
CA GLN A 33 -13.43 -0.71 -16.53
C GLN A 33 -12.10 -1.40 -16.82
N ALA A 34 -11.05 -1.11 -16.05
CA ALA A 34 -9.74 -1.76 -16.18
C ALA A 34 -9.79 -3.26 -15.87
N LEU A 35 -10.74 -3.70 -15.01
CA LEU A 35 -11.01 -5.11 -14.72
C LEU A 35 -11.78 -5.84 -15.83
N SER A 36 -12.16 -5.16 -16.91
CA SER A 36 -12.82 -5.79 -18.06
C SER A 36 -11.88 -6.82 -18.70
N GLY A 37 -12.39 -8.02 -18.98
CA GLY A 37 -11.59 -9.13 -19.50
C GLY A 37 -10.64 -9.81 -18.49
N VAL A 38 -10.48 -9.28 -17.28
CA VAL A 38 -9.65 -9.89 -16.23
C VAL A 38 -10.42 -11.06 -15.59
N THR A 39 -10.07 -12.29 -15.96
CA THR A 39 -10.82 -13.51 -15.55
C THR A 39 -10.73 -13.87 -14.07
N ASN A 40 -9.67 -13.38 -13.40
CA ASN A 40 -9.41 -13.58 -11.98
C ASN A 40 -10.09 -12.52 -11.09
N ALA A 41 -10.67 -11.46 -11.68
CA ALA A 41 -11.50 -10.48 -10.99
C ALA A 41 -12.92 -11.02 -10.75
N VAL A 42 -13.00 -12.15 -10.05
CA VAL A 42 -14.24 -12.95 -10.00
C VAL A 42 -15.38 -12.24 -9.29
N PHE A 43 -15.10 -11.23 -8.46
CA PHE A 43 -16.11 -10.47 -7.72
C PHE A 43 -16.50 -9.15 -8.39
N ARG A 44 -15.89 -8.82 -9.53
CA ARG A 44 -16.20 -7.60 -10.31
C ARG A 44 -17.71 -7.32 -10.48
N PRO A 45 -18.60 -8.32 -10.71
CA PRO A 45 -20.02 -8.05 -10.90
C PRO A 45 -20.75 -7.47 -9.68
N TRP A 46 -20.21 -7.62 -8.47
CA TRP A 46 -20.88 -7.21 -7.23
C TRP A 46 -20.13 -6.12 -6.47
N ILE A 47 -18.84 -5.95 -6.73
CA ILE A 47 -17.96 -5.27 -5.78
C ILE A 47 -18.28 -3.79 -5.56
N GLU A 48 -18.86 -3.10 -6.56
CA GLU A 48 -19.27 -1.69 -6.41
C GLU A 48 -20.32 -1.51 -5.29
N ASP A 49 -21.21 -2.48 -5.13
CA ASP A 49 -22.29 -2.46 -4.14
C ASP A 49 -21.92 -3.13 -2.80
N ARG A 50 -20.72 -3.71 -2.70
CA ARG A 50 -20.27 -4.52 -1.55
C ARG A 50 -19.18 -3.88 -0.71
N ILE A 51 -18.66 -2.73 -1.14
CA ILE A 51 -17.57 -2.07 -0.44
C ILE A 51 -18.06 -1.04 0.58
N THR A 52 -17.45 -1.04 1.76
CA THR A 52 -17.52 0.06 2.72
C THR A 52 -16.12 0.60 2.95
N LEU A 53 -15.96 1.93 2.93
CA LEU A 53 -14.67 2.58 3.21
C LEU A 53 -14.62 3.04 4.67
N VAL A 54 -13.50 2.79 5.34
CA VAL A 54 -13.24 3.22 6.72
C VAL A 54 -11.84 3.80 6.86
N TRP A 55 -11.65 4.70 7.82
CA TRP A 55 -10.31 5.09 8.25
C TRP A 55 -9.68 3.97 9.06
N LEU A 56 -8.39 3.73 8.84
CA LEU A 56 -7.58 2.89 9.71
C LEU A 56 -7.23 3.63 10.99
N GLU A 57 -7.21 2.90 12.10
CA GLU A 57 -6.62 3.38 13.35
C GLU A 57 -5.11 3.60 13.14
N ASN A 58 -4.57 4.58 13.85
CA ASN A 58 -3.24 5.12 13.55
C ASN A 58 -2.09 4.16 13.94
N GLU A 59 -2.37 3.10 14.71
CA GLU A 59 -1.43 2.02 15.02
C GLU A 59 -1.18 1.10 13.81
N ALA A 60 -1.98 1.21 12.75
CA ALA A 60 -1.83 0.43 11.54
C ALA A 60 -0.54 0.82 10.81
N GLN A 61 0.42 -0.10 10.75
CA GLN A 61 1.66 0.02 9.96
C GLN A 61 1.44 -0.02 8.43
N ARG A 62 0.19 0.09 7.97
CA ARG A 62 -0.24 -0.10 6.58
C ARG A 62 -1.02 1.12 6.11
N LEU A 63 -0.84 1.50 4.85
CA LEU A 63 -1.61 2.59 4.23
C LEU A 63 -3.01 2.15 3.82
N GLY A 64 -3.18 0.87 3.51
CA GLY A 64 -4.43 0.30 3.03
C GLY A 64 -4.66 -1.11 3.59
N MET A 65 -5.92 -1.51 3.61
CA MET A 65 -6.35 -2.87 3.92
C MET A 65 -7.61 -3.21 3.12
N THR A 66 -7.73 -4.47 2.72
CA THR A 66 -8.96 -5.07 2.24
C THR A 66 -9.35 -6.23 3.15
N ARG A 67 -10.57 -6.22 3.67
CA ARG A 67 -11.11 -7.28 4.54
C ARG A 67 -12.44 -7.79 3.99
N PHE A 68 -12.53 -9.09 3.79
CA PHE A 68 -13.78 -9.79 3.49
C PHE A 68 -14.43 -10.20 4.81
N GLU A 69 -15.64 -9.70 5.09
CA GLU A 69 -16.26 -9.86 6.41
C GLU A 69 -16.69 -11.30 6.70
N GLU A 70 -16.98 -12.07 5.65
CA GLU A 70 -17.30 -13.51 5.72
C GLU A 70 -16.10 -14.38 6.12
N GLY A 71 -14.89 -13.82 6.12
CA GLY A 71 -13.66 -14.50 6.51
C GLY A 71 -13.00 -15.34 5.40
N PRO A 72 -11.80 -15.88 5.68
CA PRO A 72 -10.91 -16.46 4.65
C PRO A 72 -11.43 -17.76 4.02
N ASN A 73 -12.12 -18.62 4.79
CA ASN A 73 -12.67 -19.87 4.29
C ASN A 73 -13.81 -19.61 3.30
N GLU A 74 -14.70 -18.69 3.66
CA GLU A 74 -15.84 -18.35 2.83
C GLU A 74 -15.41 -17.55 1.60
N LEU A 75 -14.41 -16.66 1.74
CA LEU A 75 -13.73 -16.04 0.61
C LEU A 75 -13.21 -17.08 -0.40
N ALA A 76 -12.47 -18.10 0.06
CA ALA A 76 -11.94 -19.13 -0.82
C ALA A 76 -13.05 -19.90 -1.56
N ARG A 77 -14.14 -20.23 -0.85
CA ARG A 77 -15.33 -20.88 -1.43
C ARG A 77 -16.02 -20.00 -2.47
N ARG A 78 -16.36 -18.74 -2.13
CA ARG A 78 -17.02 -17.78 -3.02
C ARG A 78 -16.20 -17.50 -4.26
N ARG A 79 -14.87 -17.38 -4.11
CA ARG A 79 -13.95 -17.17 -5.23
C ARG A 79 -13.95 -18.36 -6.20
N ARG A 80 -13.93 -19.59 -5.67
CA ARG A 80 -14.00 -20.83 -6.47
C ARG A 80 -15.34 -20.97 -7.20
N LEU A 81 -16.43 -20.62 -6.52
CA LEU A 81 -17.79 -20.72 -7.07
C LEU A 81 -18.19 -19.52 -7.94
N ARG A 82 -17.39 -18.45 -7.97
CA ARG A 82 -17.67 -17.20 -8.70
C ARG A 82 -19.04 -16.62 -8.33
N ILE A 83 -19.29 -16.52 -7.03
CA ILE A 83 -20.51 -15.94 -6.46
C ILE A 83 -20.17 -14.67 -5.69
N ASP A 84 -21.21 -13.93 -5.29
CA ASP A 84 -21.14 -12.72 -4.48
C ASP A 84 -20.12 -12.84 -3.33
N PRO A 85 -19.17 -11.90 -3.16
CA PRO A 85 -18.17 -11.95 -2.08
C PRO A 85 -18.75 -11.75 -0.67
N GLY A 86 -19.96 -11.22 -0.53
CA GLY A 86 -20.43 -10.63 0.73
C GLY A 86 -19.83 -9.24 0.95
N GLU A 87 -20.02 -8.68 2.14
CA GLU A 87 -19.52 -7.35 2.48
C GLU A 87 -17.98 -7.32 2.54
N VAL A 88 -17.40 -6.24 2.00
CA VAL A 88 -15.96 -6.02 1.95
C VAL A 88 -15.64 -4.65 2.52
N THR A 89 -14.76 -4.59 3.51
CA THR A 89 -14.26 -3.33 4.06
C THR A 89 -12.93 -2.97 3.41
N ILE A 90 -12.85 -1.76 2.85
CA ILE A 90 -11.59 -1.13 2.45
C ILE A 90 -11.21 -0.11 3.51
N GLY A 91 -10.07 -0.35 4.17
CA GLY A 91 -9.50 0.58 5.13
C GLY A 91 -8.41 1.43 4.49
N LEU A 92 -8.42 2.74 4.74
CA LEU A 92 -7.37 3.68 4.30
C LEU A 92 -6.78 4.42 5.49
N HIS A 93 -5.46 4.61 5.50
CA HIS A 93 -4.82 5.38 6.57
C HIS A 93 -5.04 6.89 6.34
N PRO A 94 -5.44 7.68 7.38
CA PRO A 94 -5.76 9.11 7.21
C PRO A 94 -4.58 9.94 6.70
N VAL A 95 -3.33 9.51 6.94
CA VAL A 95 -2.11 10.14 6.39
C VAL A 95 -2.14 10.28 4.86
N LEU A 96 -2.88 9.41 4.15
CA LEU A 96 -3.00 9.47 2.70
C LEU A 96 -3.63 10.78 2.21
N LEU A 97 -4.37 11.50 3.05
CA LEU A 97 -4.92 12.82 2.72
C LEU A 97 -3.83 13.87 2.40
N GLU A 98 -2.59 13.63 2.80
CA GLU A 98 -1.46 14.50 2.45
C GLU A 98 -0.96 14.32 1.00
N ASP A 99 -1.34 13.24 0.33
CA ASP A 99 -0.90 12.92 -1.03
C ASP A 99 -2.02 12.26 -1.83
N GLU A 100 -2.74 13.08 -2.61
CA GLU A 100 -3.88 12.64 -3.42
C GLU A 100 -3.53 11.50 -4.39
N ARG A 101 -2.31 11.50 -4.97
CA ARG A 101 -1.90 10.45 -5.91
C ARG A 101 -1.66 9.14 -5.18
N LEU A 102 -1.02 9.19 -4.01
CA LEU A 102 -0.82 8.00 -3.19
C LEU A 102 -2.16 7.49 -2.65
N TYR A 103 -3.06 8.38 -2.23
CA TYR A 103 -4.43 8.05 -1.82
C TYR A 103 -5.17 7.27 -2.90
N ALA A 104 -5.23 7.82 -4.12
CA ALA A 104 -5.91 7.18 -5.24
C ALA A 104 -5.27 5.82 -5.58
N HIS A 105 -3.93 5.74 -5.58
CA HIS A 105 -3.20 4.50 -5.81
C HIS A 105 -3.54 3.43 -4.78
N THR A 106 -3.52 3.77 -3.48
CA THR A 106 -3.86 2.83 -2.40
C THR A 106 -5.32 2.40 -2.48
N LEU A 107 -6.26 3.33 -2.71
CA LEU A 107 -7.67 2.96 -2.86
C LEU A 107 -7.89 2.01 -4.04
N VAL A 108 -7.29 2.26 -5.20
CA VAL A 108 -7.38 1.34 -6.34
C VAL A 108 -6.74 -0.01 -6.01
N HIS A 109 -5.57 -0.03 -5.37
CA HIS A 109 -4.89 -1.26 -4.96
C HIS A 109 -5.80 -2.16 -4.13
N GLU A 110 -6.42 -1.60 -3.09
CA GLU A 110 -7.36 -2.31 -2.22
C GLU A 110 -8.65 -2.68 -2.96
N PHE A 111 -9.18 -1.81 -3.82
CA PHE A 111 -10.35 -2.12 -4.62
C PHE A 111 -10.12 -3.30 -5.58
N LEU A 112 -8.94 -3.43 -6.18
CA LEU A 112 -8.60 -4.58 -7.01
C LEU A 112 -8.51 -5.87 -6.18
N HIS A 113 -8.00 -5.80 -4.94
CA HIS A 113 -8.09 -6.93 -4.01
C HIS A 113 -9.54 -7.31 -3.72
N ALA A 114 -10.39 -6.33 -3.45
CA ALA A 114 -11.81 -6.48 -3.19
C ALA A 114 -12.53 -7.15 -4.38
N ALA A 115 -12.14 -6.83 -5.61
CA ALA A 115 -12.66 -7.45 -6.83
C ALA A 115 -12.19 -8.90 -7.06
N GLY A 116 -11.31 -9.43 -6.21
CA GLY A 116 -10.87 -10.83 -6.21
C GLY A 116 -9.43 -11.05 -6.66
N LEU A 117 -8.65 -10.01 -7.01
CA LEU A 117 -7.21 -10.12 -7.28
C LEU A 117 -6.44 -10.18 -5.96
N THR A 118 -6.60 -11.25 -5.19
CA THR A 118 -6.09 -11.35 -3.81
C THR A 118 -4.56 -11.50 -3.69
N ALA A 119 -3.83 -11.55 -4.81
CA ALA A 119 -2.38 -11.69 -4.83
C ALA A 119 -1.74 -10.47 -5.51
N HIS A 120 -0.59 -10.02 -4.98
CA HIS A 120 0.28 -9.02 -5.63
C HIS A 120 1.00 -9.65 -6.83
N SER A 121 0.28 -9.80 -7.93
CA SER A 121 0.81 -10.26 -9.22
C SER A 121 1.18 -9.09 -10.12
N SER A 122 1.95 -9.34 -11.19
CA SER A 122 2.26 -8.31 -12.19
C SER A 122 1.01 -7.68 -12.78
N THR A 123 -0.05 -8.48 -13.02
CA THR A 123 -1.34 -7.97 -13.50
C THR A 123 -1.98 -7.01 -12.51
N HIS A 124 -1.91 -7.30 -11.20
CA HIS A 124 -2.44 -6.40 -10.16
C HIS A 124 -1.65 -5.07 -10.16
N ASP A 125 -0.32 -5.16 -10.20
CA ASP A 125 0.56 -3.98 -10.22
C ASP A 125 0.33 -3.12 -11.48
N GLU A 126 0.26 -3.74 -12.65
CA GLU A 126 0.02 -3.08 -13.94
C GLU A 126 -1.33 -2.38 -13.99
N LEU A 127 -2.40 -3.05 -13.53
CA LEU A 127 -3.74 -2.46 -13.49
C LEU A 127 -3.81 -1.30 -12.49
N THR A 128 -3.22 -1.46 -11.31
CA THR A 128 -3.17 -0.38 -10.31
C THR A 128 -2.44 0.84 -10.90
N GLN A 129 -1.28 0.62 -11.52
CA GLN A 129 -0.48 1.69 -12.11
C GLN A 129 -1.17 2.37 -13.32
N ALA A 130 -1.92 1.61 -14.11
CA ALA A 130 -2.66 2.14 -15.26
C ALA A 130 -3.82 3.05 -14.83
N VAL A 131 -4.52 2.70 -13.75
CA VAL A 131 -5.69 3.45 -13.26
C VAL A 131 -5.27 4.60 -12.34
N ALA A 132 -4.39 4.34 -11.39
CA ALA A 132 -3.94 5.30 -10.39
C ALA A 132 -2.41 5.18 -10.21
N PRO A 133 -1.61 5.87 -11.03
CA PRO A 133 -0.16 5.76 -10.97
C PRO A 133 0.40 6.34 -9.67
N SER A 134 1.15 5.52 -8.93
CA SER A 134 1.79 5.94 -7.68
C SER A 134 2.72 7.14 -7.90
N PRO A 135 2.79 8.11 -6.97
CA PRO A 135 3.79 9.17 -7.06
C PRO A 135 5.20 8.60 -6.92
N SER A 136 6.18 9.29 -7.52
CA SER A 136 7.57 8.90 -7.32
C SER A 136 8.05 9.30 -5.92
N MET A 137 9.07 8.62 -5.39
CA MET A 137 9.71 8.99 -4.12
C MET A 137 10.13 10.46 -4.06
N ARG A 138 10.54 11.07 -5.19
CA ARG A 138 10.96 12.48 -5.23
C ARG A 138 9.77 13.43 -5.11
N ASP A 139 8.61 13.01 -5.60
CA ASP A 139 7.44 13.88 -5.76
C ASP A 139 6.46 13.76 -4.58
N SER A 140 6.68 12.81 -3.67
CA SER A 140 5.85 12.59 -2.49
C SER A 140 6.63 12.80 -1.19
N PRO A 141 6.40 13.92 -0.48
CA PRO A 141 6.95 14.14 0.86
C PRO A 141 6.53 13.03 1.84
N LEU A 142 5.30 12.52 1.73
CA LEU A 142 4.81 11.41 2.54
C LEU A 142 5.66 10.15 2.34
N LEU A 143 5.90 9.73 1.10
CA LEU A 143 6.76 8.58 0.83
C LEU A 143 8.19 8.79 1.34
N GLN A 144 8.73 10.01 1.25
CA GLN A 144 10.05 10.34 1.80
C GLN A 144 10.07 10.16 3.32
N ARG A 145 9.09 10.72 4.04
CA ARG A 145 8.98 10.57 5.51
C ARG A 145 8.82 9.10 5.93
N MET A 146 7.97 8.35 5.23
CA MET A 146 7.80 6.91 5.48
C MET A 146 9.10 6.12 5.26
N ARG A 147 9.84 6.42 4.18
CA ARG A 147 11.16 5.81 3.96
C ARG A 147 12.12 6.15 5.09
N ASP A 148 12.18 7.41 5.47
CA ASP A 148 13.16 7.90 6.42
C ASP A 148 12.95 7.31 7.82
N GLY A 149 11.71 7.15 8.28
CA GLY A 149 11.49 6.46 9.55
C GLY A 149 11.66 4.94 9.48
N VAL A 150 11.34 4.26 8.35
CA VAL A 150 11.70 2.83 8.17
C VAL A 150 13.21 2.63 8.27
N LEU A 151 13.99 3.60 7.76
CA LEU A 151 15.44 3.62 7.91
C LEU A 151 15.88 3.95 9.35
N GLY A 152 15.20 4.88 10.01
CA GLY A 152 15.43 5.23 11.42
C GLY A 152 15.22 4.06 12.39
N ASP A 153 14.11 3.33 12.23
CA ASP A 153 13.74 2.22 13.12
C ASP A 153 14.50 0.91 12.83
N SER A 154 15.24 0.87 11.72
CA SER A 154 15.98 -0.31 11.34
C SER A 154 17.15 -0.60 12.28
N LYS A 155 17.23 -1.83 12.81
CA LYS A 155 18.40 -2.32 13.57
C LYS A 155 19.73 -2.17 12.82
N LYS A 156 19.68 -2.23 11.48
CA LYS A 156 20.85 -2.11 10.61
C LYS A 156 20.94 -0.70 10.01
N GLN A 157 21.81 0.11 10.59
CA GLN A 157 22.07 1.50 10.19
C GLN A 157 23.18 1.64 9.13
N HIS A 158 24.00 0.61 8.98
CA HIS A 158 25.12 0.58 8.03
C HIS A 158 25.11 -0.69 7.19
N TRP A 159 25.60 -0.59 5.96
CA TRP A 159 25.94 -1.73 5.13
C TRP A 159 27.43 -2.00 5.21
N THR A 160 27.81 -3.27 5.34
CA THR A 160 29.20 -3.70 5.37
C THR A 160 29.43 -4.72 4.26
N CYS A 161 30.48 -4.53 3.46
CA CYS A 161 30.88 -5.49 2.45
C CYS A 161 31.70 -6.62 3.07
N LYS A 162 31.23 -7.87 2.90
CA LYS A 162 31.97 -9.06 3.38
C LYS A 162 33.29 -9.30 2.65
N SER A 163 33.44 -8.81 1.41
CA SER A 163 34.66 -9.04 0.62
C SER A 163 35.78 -8.05 0.90
N CYS A 164 35.48 -6.77 1.15
CA CYS A 164 36.50 -5.73 1.32
C CYS A 164 36.39 -4.96 2.64
N GLY A 165 35.43 -5.29 3.51
CA GLY A 165 35.22 -4.65 4.80
C GLY A 165 34.67 -3.22 4.73
N TYR A 166 34.45 -2.65 3.54
CA TYR A 166 33.94 -1.29 3.41
C TYR A 166 32.55 -1.15 4.05
N GLU A 167 32.39 -0.13 4.88
CA GLU A 167 31.16 0.19 5.58
C GLU A 167 30.64 1.57 5.14
N TRP A 168 29.31 1.68 4.95
CA TRP A 168 28.67 2.94 4.62
C TRP A 168 27.26 3.02 5.20
N LYS A 169 26.80 4.26 5.43
CA LYS A 169 25.47 4.53 5.97
C LYS A 169 24.39 3.95 5.06
N ARG A 170 23.39 3.32 5.66
CA ARG A 170 22.20 2.85 4.94
C ARG A 170 21.33 4.04 4.56
N THR A 171 21.13 4.23 3.26
CA THR A 171 20.26 5.29 2.69
C THR A 171 19.07 4.72 1.93
N THR A 172 18.99 3.39 1.77
CA THR A 172 17.95 2.69 1.03
C THR A 172 17.30 1.59 1.88
N VAL A 173 15.99 1.41 1.74
CA VAL A 173 15.26 0.34 2.42
C VAL A 173 15.73 -1.03 1.93
N ARG A 174 15.88 -1.20 0.62
CA ARG A 174 16.45 -2.44 0.06
C ARG A 174 17.96 -2.46 0.23
N ARG A 175 18.50 -3.63 0.54
CA ARG A 175 19.95 -3.88 0.56
C ARG A 175 20.51 -3.67 -0.86
N PRO A 176 21.58 -2.87 -1.04
CA PRO A 176 22.25 -2.76 -2.33
C PRO A 176 22.75 -4.13 -2.81
N THR A 177 22.73 -4.36 -4.12
CA THR A 177 23.17 -5.63 -4.70
C THR A 177 24.69 -5.74 -4.78
N ARG A 178 25.40 -4.61 -4.83
CA ARG A 178 26.86 -4.53 -4.99
C ARG A 178 27.49 -3.53 -4.03
N CYS A 179 28.74 -3.78 -3.66
CA CYS A 179 29.54 -2.87 -2.85
C CYS A 179 29.92 -1.61 -3.63
N HIS A 180 29.76 -0.44 -3.00
CA HIS A 180 30.10 0.85 -3.62
C HIS A 180 31.62 1.03 -3.84
N LYS A 181 32.46 0.28 -3.10
CA LYS A 181 33.92 0.36 -3.20
C LYS A 181 34.53 -0.68 -4.14
N CYS A 182 34.15 -1.95 -4.03
CA CYS A 182 34.79 -3.04 -4.77
C CYS A 182 33.89 -3.69 -5.84
N ALA A 183 32.67 -3.20 -6.03
CA ALA A 183 31.67 -3.69 -6.99
C ALA A 183 31.27 -5.18 -6.87
N ARG A 184 31.81 -5.91 -5.88
CA ARG A 184 31.42 -7.29 -5.57
C ARG A 184 30.01 -7.35 -4.97
N PRO A 185 29.29 -8.46 -5.19
CA PRO A 185 28.01 -8.70 -4.52
C PRO A 185 28.12 -8.59 -3.00
N LEU A 186 27.06 -8.07 -2.37
CA LEU A 186 27.03 -7.80 -0.92
C LEU A 186 26.58 -8.99 -0.07
#